data_AF-A0A7Y4SI48-F1
#
_entry.id   AF-A0A7Y4SI48-F1
#
_cell.length_a   1.000
_cell.length_b   1.000
_cell.length_c   1.000
_cell.angle_alpha   90.00
_cell.angle_beta   90.00
_cell.angle_gamma   90.00
#
_symmetry.space_group_name_H-M   'P 1'
#
loop_
_entity.id
_entity.type
_entity.pdbx_description
1 polymer ?
#
loop_
_entity_poly.entity_id
_entity_poly.type
_entity_poly.pdbx_seq_one_letter_code
_entity_poly.pdbx_strand_id
1 'polypeptide(L)' 'MSRKLFVGNLPYETAEQDLESLFGQAGQVETVSVMRDRVTGRARGFAFVEMASDEDAQKAITQFNG' A
#
# COMPACT_ATOMS: atom_id res chain seq x y z
N MET A 1 0.04 18.30 0.83
CA MET A 1 0.56 17.23 -0.05
C MET A 1 0.11 15.90 0.54
N SER A 2 -0.17 14.91 -0.31
CA SER A 2 -0.95 13.73 0.08
C SER A 2 -0.02 12.54 0.30
N ARG A 3 0.15 12.13 1.55
CA ARG A 3 0.96 10.98 1.98
C ARG A 3 0.27 9.62 1.82
N LYS A 4 -1.00 9.62 1.42
CA LYS A 4 -1.79 8.41 1.13
C LYS A 4 -1.65 7.98 -0.33
N LEU A 5 -1.24 6.74 -0.49
CA LEU A 5 -1.04 6.01 -1.72
C LEU A 5 -2.21 5.04 -1.90
N PHE A 6 -2.75 5.00 -3.11
CA PHE A 6 -3.70 3.99 -3.52
C PHE A 6 -2.97 2.90 -4.30
N VAL A 7 -3.07 1.66 -3.84
CA VAL A 7 -2.42 0.51 -4.45
C VAL A 7 -3.52 -0.41 -4.97
N GLY A 8 -3.73 -0.43 -6.28
CA GLY A 8 -4.70 -1.28 -6.96
C GLY A 8 -4.05 -2.50 -7.60
N ASN A 9 -4.89 -3.37 -8.17
CA ASN A 9 -4.47 -4.59 -8.87
C ASN A 9 -3.63 -5.56 -8.02
N LEU A 10 -3.91 -5.59 -6.71
CA LEU A 10 -3.21 -6.47 -5.79
C LEU A 10 -3.74 -7.91 -5.84
N PRO A 11 -2.87 -8.93 -5.73
CA PRO A 11 -3.26 -10.31 -5.53
C PRO A 11 -4.20 -10.49 -4.32
N TYR A 12 -5.07 -11.49 -4.40
CA TYR A 12 -6.00 -11.84 -3.32
C TYR A 12 -5.32 -12.23 -2.00
N GLU A 13 -4.05 -12.62 -2.07
CA GLU A 13 -3.25 -13.09 -0.95
C GLU A 13 -2.44 -11.97 -0.28
N THR A 14 -2.31 -10.80 -0.91
CA THR A 14 -1.46 -9.70 -0.43
C THR A 14 -1.90 -9.18 0.94
N ALA A 15 -1.02 -9.32 1.93
CA ALA A 15 -1.21 -8.84 3.29
C ALA A 15 -0.74 -7.40 3.50
N GLU A 16 -1.24 -6.79 4.58
CA GLU A 16 -0.79 -5.46 5.01
C GLU A 16 0.72 -5.45 5.25
N GLN A 17 1.25 -6.52 5.84
CA GLN A 17 2.68 -6.71 6.10
C GLN A 17 3.52 -6.81 4.82
N ASP A 18 2.97 -7.38 3.75
CA ASP A 18 3.68 -7.45 2.46
C ASP A 18 3.83 -6.06 1.88
N LEU A 19 2.75 -5.26 1.91
CA LEU A 19 2.78 -3.87 1.47
C LEU A 19 3.67 -3.03 2.37
N GLU A 20 3.58 -3.17 3.68
CA GLU A 20 4.44 -2.45 4.62
C GLU A 20 5.92 -2.73 4.35
N SER A 21 6.28 -3.99 4.08
CA SER A 21 7.66 -4.37 3.73
C SER A 21 8.08 -3.86 2.34
N LEU A 22 7.17 -3.87 1.36
CA LEU A 22 7.42 -3.36 0.01
C LEU A 22 7.63 -1.84 0.01
N PHE A 23 6.67 -1.10 0.56
CA PHE A 23 6.71 0.35 0.66
C PHE A 23 7.79 0.82 1.64
N GLY A 24 8.14 -0.02 2.62
CA GLY A 24 9.30 0.14 3.51
C GLY A 24 10.63 0.30 2.77
N GLN A 25 10.76 -0.25 1.57
CA GLN A 25 11.96 -0.08 0.73
C GLN A 25 12.05 1.31 0.10
N ALA A 26 10.91 1.94 -0.15
CA ALA A 26 10.85 3.30 -0.68
C ALA A 26 10.97 4.37 0.42
N GLY A 27 10.49 4.06 1.63
CA GLY A 27 10.58 4.93 2.79
C GLY A 27 9.73 4.46 3.97
N GLN A 28 9.53 5.32 4.97
CA GLN A 28 8.84 4.91 6.19
C GLN A 28 7.31 4.88 5.98
N VAL A 29 6.71 3.72 6.26
CA VAL A 29 5.26 3.52 6.20
C VAL A 29 4.65 3.86 7.56
N GLU A 30 3.60 4.68 7.56
CA GLU A 30 2.86 5.11 8.75
C GLU A 30 1.66 4.19 9.02
N THR A 31 0.92 3.81 7.97
CA THR A 31 -0.23 2.89 8.10
C THR A 31 -0.49 2.17 6.79
N VAL A 32 -0.91 0.91 6.87
CA VAL A 32 -1.41 0.13 5.74
C VAL A 32 -2.83 -0.32 6.02
N SER A 33 -3.70 -0.23 5.02
CA SER A 33 -5.08 -0.69 5.11
C SER A 33 -5.44 -1.47 3.85
N VAL A 34 -5.51 -2.80 3.95
CA VAL A 34 -5.90 -3.65 2.84
C VAL A 34 -7.40 -3.86 2.87
N MET A 35 -8.09 -3.49 1.78
CA MET A 35 -9.51 -3.75 1.68
C MET A 35 -9.75 -5.20 1.27
N ARG A 36 -10.24 -5.98 2.23
CA ARG A 36 -10.62 -7.38 2.04
C ARG A 36 -12.13 -7.55 2.19
N ASP A 37 -12.69 -8.38 1.32
CA ASP A 37 -14.06 -8.82 1.44
C ASP A 37 -14.18 -9.73 2.67
N ARG A 38 -14.93 -9.29 3.68
CA ARG A 38 -15.13 -10.03 4.93
C ARG A 38 -15.97 -11.29 4.76
N VAL A 39 -16.72 -11.43 3.67
CA VAL A 39 -17.62 -12.57 3.42
C VAL A 39 -16.87 -13.71 2.74
N THR A 40 -16.02 -13.39 1.76
CA THR A 40 -15.24 -14.39 1.02
C THR A 40 -13.80 -14.52 1.51
N GLY A 41 -13.33 -13.60 2.36
CA GLY A 41 -11.93 -13.48 2.78
C GLY A 41 -10.99 -13.00 1.66
N ARG A 42 -11.52 -12.72 0.46
CA ARG A 42 -10.72 -12.34 -0.71
C ARG A 42 -10.38 -10.86 -0.66
N ALA A 43 -9.14 -10.48 -0.97
CA ALA A 43 -8.82 -9.07 -1.15
C ALA A 43 -9.70 -8.47 -2.25
N ARG A 44 -10.18 -7.23 -2.09
CA ARG A 44 -10.92 -6.54 -3.16
C ARG A 44 -10.00 -6.11 -4.31
N GLY A 45 -8.72 -6.48 -4.25
CA GLY A 45 -7.69 -6.15 -5.22
C GLY A 45 -7.12 -4.74 -5.05
N PHE A 46 -7.36 -4.11 -3.89
CA PHE A 46 -6.79 -2.80 -3.60
C PHE A 46 -6.51 -2.58 -2.10
N ALA A 47 -5.58 -1.69 -1.83
CA ALA A 47 -5.15 -1.27 -0.51
C ALA A 47 -4.78 0.21 -0.49
N PHE A 48 -4.74 0.78 0.71
CA PHE A 48 -4.25 2.12 0.97
C PHE A 48 -2.99 2.03 1.83
N VAL A 49 -1.95 2.76 1.42
CA VAL A 49 -0.69 2.87 2.17
C VAL A 49 -0.49 4.34 2.51
N GLU A 50 -0.24 4.65 3.76
CA GLU A 50 0.05 5.99 4.25
C GLU A 50 1.52 6.04 4.63
N MET A 51 2.27 6.95 4.02
CA MET A 51 3.70 7.13 4.29
C MET A 51 3.91 8.19 5.37
N ALA A 52 5.02 8.08 6.09
CA ALA A 52 5.39 9.05 7.13
C ALA A 52 5.72 10.44 6.53
N SER A 53 6.27 10.49 5.32
CA SER A 53 6.66 11.73 4.65
C SER A 53 6.18 11.81 3.20
N ASP A 54 6.02 13.03 2.68
CA ASP A 54 5.64 13.27 1.29
C ASP A 54 6.75 12.85 0.31
N GLU A 55 8.02 12.96 0.69
CA GLU A 55 9.15 12.45 -0.13
C GLU A 55 9.09 10.93 -0.26
N ASP A 56 8.82 10.22 0.83
CA ASP A 56 8.69 8.76 0.82
C ASP A 56 7.48 8.32 -0.01
N ALA A 57 6.36 9.06 0.08
CA ALA A 57 5.20 8.86 -0.78
C ALA A 57 5.55 9.05 -2.26
N GLN A 58 6.26 10.11 -2.63
CA GLN A 58 6.68 10.32 -4.02
C GLN A 58 7.65 9.25 -4.52
N LYS A 59 8.61 8.81 -3.70
CA LYS A 59 9.51 7.71 -4.05
C LYS A 59 8.73 6.43 -4.28
N ALA A 60 7.84 6.08 -3.37
CA ALA A 60 6.98 4.92 -3.48
C ALA A 60 6.14 4.94 -4.75
N ILE A 61 5.51 6.07 -5.08
CA ILE A 61 4.78 6.22 -6.36
C ILE A 61 5.74 6.00 -7.51
N THR A 62 6.88 6.68 -7.54
CA THR A 62 7.82 6.60 -8.67
C THR A 62 8.39 5.19 -8.86
N GLN A 63 8.54 4.43 -7.77
CA GLN A 63 9.15 3.11 -7.76
C GLN A 63 8.14 1.98 -8.03
N PHE A 64 6.88 2.14 -7.63
CA PHE A 64 5.84 1.11 -7.71
C PHE A 64 4.68 1.43 -8.68
N ASN A 65 4.59 2.66 -9.19
CA ASN A 65 3.63 3.05 -10.23
C ASN A 65 4.30 2.89 -11.61
N GLY A 66 4.07 1.75 -12.25
CA GLY A 66 4.61 1.39 -13.57
C GLY A 66 3.66 0.51 -14.36
#